data_AF-A0A248KFS8-F1
#
_entry.id   AF-A0A248KFS8-F1
#
_cell.length_a   1.000
_cell.length_b   1.000
_cell.length_c   1.000
_cell.angle_alpha   90.00
_cell.angle_beta   90.00
_cell.angle_gamma   90.00
#
_symmetry.space_group_name_H-M   'P 1'
#
loop_
_entity.id
_entity.type
_entity.pdbx_description
1 polymer ?
#
loop_
_entity_poly.entity_id
_entity_poly.type
_entity_poly.pdbx_seq_one_letter_code
_entity_poly.pdbx_strand_id
1 'polypeptide(L)' 'MNSTVKYRADIDGLRALAVLLVVLFHFGLGFPGGFVGVDVFFVISGYLIGGHIYQSKLAGHFSWGSFMFAE' A
#
# COMPACT_ATOMS: atom_id res chain seq x y z
N MET A 1 19.51 -16.32 -1.06
CA MET A 1 19.16 -15.68 0.22
C MET A 1 17.67 -15.38 0.18
N ASN A 2 16.88 -16.01 1.06
CA ASN A 2 15.44 -15.87 1.06
C ASN A 2 15.07 -14.55 1.74
N SER A 3 14.83 -13.50 0.96
CA SER A 3 14.33 -12.22 1.48
C SER A 3 12.87 -12.42 1.89
N THR A 4 12.63 -12.99 3.07
CA THR A 4 11.27 -13.04 3.63
C THR A 4 10.81 -11.60 3.85
N VAL A 5 9.99 -11.08 2.93
CA VAL A 5 9.29 -9.81 3.12
C VAL A 5 8.48 -9.98 4.40
N LYS A 6 8.91 -9.31 5.47
CA LYS A 6 8.25 -9.41 6.76
C LYS A 6 6.88 -8.77 6.62
N TYR A 7 5.84 -9.60 6.67
CA TYR A 7 4.46 -9.13 6.62
C TYR A 7 4.20 -8.18 7.80
N ARG A 8 3.65 -7.00 7.49
CA ARG A 8 3.37 -5.93 8.45
C ARG A 8 1.87 -5.67 8.52
N ALA A 9 1.19 -6.51 9.31
CA ALA A 9 -0.25 -6.45 9.52
C ALA A 9 -0.72 -5.07 10.03
N ASP A 10 0.12 -4.37 10.78
CA ASP A 10 -0.12 -3.00 11.27
C ASP A 10 -0.28 -2.00 10.13
N ILE A 11 0.51 -2.12 9.07
CA ILE A 11 0.46 -1.22 7.91
C ILE A 11 -0.73 -1.54 7.01
N ASP A 12 -1.03 -2.82 6.81
CA ASP A 12 -2.24 -3.21 6.09
C ASP A 12 -3.51 -2.84 6.84
N GLY A 13 -3.52 -2.94 8.17
CA GLY A 13 -4.61 -2.44 9.01
C GLY A 13 -4.84 -0.94 8.85
N LEU A 14 -3.76 -0.15 8.77
CA LEU A 14 -3.86 1.29 8.52
C LEU A 14 -4.42 1.59 7.12
N ARG A 15 -4.05 0.81 6.10
CA ARG A 15 -4.64 0.91 4.75
C ARG A 15 -6.12 0.55 4.75
N ALA A 16 -6.51 -0.51 5.47
CA ALA A 16 -7.91 -0.91 5.60
C ALA A 16 -8.74 0.16 6.30
N LEU A 17 -8.21 0.79 7.36
CA LEU A 17 -8.85 1.92 8.02
C LEU A 17 -8.99 3.12 7.09
N ALA A 18 -7.96 3.43 6.29
CA ALA A 18 -8.02 4.50 5.31
C ALA A 18 -9.12 4.27 4.27
N VAL A 19 -9.25 3.04 3.75
CA VAL A 19 -10.34 2.66 2.84
C VAL A 19 -11.71 2.76 3.52
N LEU A 20 -11.83 2.32 4.78
CA LEU A 20 -13.08 2.44 5.53
C LEU A 20 -13.54 3.90 5.65
N LEU A 21 -12.62 4.82 5.91
CA LEU A 21 -12.92 6.26 5.94
C LEU A 21 -13.42 6.78 4.59
N VAL A 22 -12.82 6.32 3.48
CA VAL A 22 -13.28 6.66 2.11
C VAL A 22 -14.70 6.15 1.87
N VAL A 23 -14.97 4.90 2.26
CA VAL A 23 -16.29 4.29 2.09
C VAL A 23 -17.35 5.02 2.92
N LEU A 24 -17.09 5.28 4.20
CA LEU A 24 -18.01 6.02 5.08
C LEU A 24 -18.32 7.43 4.54
N PHE A 25 -17.32 8.11 3.98
CA PHE A 25 -17.52 9.41 3.33
C PHE A 25 -18.46 9.32 2.13
N HIS A 26 -18.32 8.31 1.28
CA HIS A 26 -19.22 8.12 0.13
C HIS A 26 -20.66 7.82 0.54
N PHE A 27 -20.88 7.22 1.71
CA PHE A 27 -22.22 7.01 2.27
C PHE A 27 -22.82 8.25 2.94
N GLY A 28 -22.14 9.41 2.92
CA GLY A 28 -22.62 10.63 3.55
C GLY A 28 -22.60 10.59 5.08
N LEU A 29 -21.87 9.64 5.66
CA LEU A 29 -21.76 9.43 7.11
C LEU A 29 -20.61 10.23 7.75
N GLY A 30 -19.99 11.18 7.03
CA GLY A 30 -18.71 11.78 7.41
C GLY A 30 -18.57 13.29 7.18
N PHE A 31 -17.69 13.89 7.99
CA PHE A 31 -17.24 15.29 7.94
C PHE A 31 -16.53 15.64 6.61
N PRO A 32 -16.39 16.95 6.26
CA PRO A 32 -15.56 17.40 5.14
C PRO A 32 -14.10 16.97 5.36
N GLY A 33 -13.71 15.83 4.79
CA GLY A 33 -12.40 15.23 5.01
C GLY A 33 -12.21 13.79 4.52
N GLY A 34 -13.20 13.17 3.86
CA GLY A 34 -13.04 11.79 3.35
C GLY A 34 -11.91 11.57 2.35
N PHE A 35 -11.48 12.63 1.67
CA PHE A 35 -10.30 12.62 0.80
C PHE A 35 -9.00 12.28 1.54
N VAL A 36 -8.91 12.54 2.84
CA VAL A 36 -7.73 12.18 3.66
C VAL A 36 -7.50 10.66 3.65
N GLY A 37 -8.57 9.86 3.64
CA GLY A 37 -8.45 8.41 3.55
C GLY A 37 -7.82 7.97 2.22
N VAL A 38 -8.13 8.68 1.12
CA VAL A 38 -7.53 8.44 -0.20
C VAL A 38 -6.04 8.75 -0.17
N ASP A 39 -5.66 9.92 0.35
CA ASP A 39 -4.27 10.36 0.43
C ASP A 39 -3.42 9.41 1.28
N VAL A 40 -3.89 9.04 2.47
CA VAL A 40 -3.20 8.10 3.37
C VAL A 40 -3.01 6.74 2.71
N PHE A 41 -4.05 6.21 2.06
CA PHE A 41 -3.97 4.91 1.37
C PHE A 41 -2.91 4.91 0.27
N PHE A 42 -2.89 5.94 -0.59
CA PHE A 42 -1.94 6.02 -1.70
C PHE A 42 -0.51 6.28 -1.22
N VAL A 43 -0.31 7.13 -0.20
CA VAL A 43 1.02 7.38 0.36
C VAL A 43 1.63 6.10 0.95
N ILE A 44 0.86 5.36 1.76
CA ILE A 44 1.35 4.11 2.37
C ILE A 44 1.64 3.06 1.29
N SER A 45 0.74 2.90 0.32
CA SER A 45 0.90 1.93 -0.77
C SER A 45 2.11 2.27 -1.64
N GLY A 46 2.31 3.56 -1.96
CA GLY A 46 3.47 4.03 -2.70
C GLY A 46 4.79 3.80 -1.98
N TYR A 47 4.84 4.05 -0.66
CA TYR A 47 6.02 3.76 0.16
C TYR A 47 6.39 2.28 0.14
N LEU A 48 5.42 1.38 0.31
CA LEU A 48 5.65 -0.07 0.29
C LEU A 48 6.07 -0.57 -1.09
N ILE A 49 5.31 -0.21 -2.14
CA ILE A 49 5.60 -0.62 -3.52
C ILE A 49 6.98 -0.10 -3.94
N GLY A 50 7.27 1.18 -3.67
CA GLY A 50 8.57 1.78 -3.95
C GLY A 50 9.71 1.09 -3.19
N GLY A 51 9.49 0.74 -1.92
CA GLY A 51 10.44 -0.03 -1.13
C GLY A 51 10.72 -1.42 -1.72
N HIS A 52 9.69 -2.15 -2.15
CA HIS A 52 9.83 -3.46 -2.80
C HIS A 52 10.61 -3.37 -4.12
N ILE A 53 10.29 -2.39 -4.96
CA ILE A 53 11.00 -2.13 -6.23
C ILE A 53 12.47 -1.79 -5.95
N TYR A 54 12.72 -0.91 -4.98
CA TYR A 54 14.07 -0.49 -4.60
C TYR A 54 14.92 -1.66 -4.14
N GLN A 55 14.40 -2.49 -3.23
CA GLN A 55 15.08 -3.69 -2.75
C GLN A 55 15.32 -4.72 -3.87
N SER A 56 14.33 -4.94 -4.74
CA SER A 56 14.46 -5.84 -5.89
C SER A 56 15.52 -5.37 -6.88
N LYS A 57 15.63 -4.05 -7.12
CA LYS A 57 16.70 -3.47 -7.94
C LYS A 57 18.08 -3.64 -7.30
N LEU A 58 18.21 -3.40 -5.99
CA LEU A 58 19.48 -3.61 -5.28
C LEU A 58 19.93 -5.08 -5.32
N ALA A 59 18.96 -6.01 -5.27
CA ALA A 59 19.23 -7.43 -5.41
C ALA A 59 19.56 -7.87 -6.86
N GLY A 60 19.46 -6.98 -7.85
CA GLY A 60 19.76 -7.28 -9.26
C GLY A 60 18.74 -8.15 -9.99
N HIS A 61 17.60 -8.47 -9.36
CA HIS A 61 16.61 -9.42 -9.88
C HIS A 61 15.31 -8.74 -10.32
N PHE A 62 15.30 -7.41 -10.42
CA PHE A 62 14.11 -6.68 -10.81
C PHE A 62 13.73 -6.93 -12.27
N SER A 63 12.49 -7.34 -12.49
CA SER A 63 11.86 -7.48 -13.81
C SER A 63 10.42 -7.02 -13.72
N TRP A 64 9.96 -6.25 -14.72
CA TRP A 64 8.58 -5.77 -14.79
C TRP A 64 7.55 -6.90 -14.87
N GLY A 65 7.88 -8.00 -15.55
CA GLY A 65 7.01 -9.18 -15.61
C GLY A 65 6.87 -9.84 -14.23
N SER A 66 7.98 -10.00 -13.52
CA SER A 66 7.96 -10.55 -12.14
C SER A 66 7.17 -9.64 -11.20
N PHE A 67 7.30 -8.32 -11.30
CA PHE A 67 6.57 -7.39 -10.44
C PHE A 67 5.06 -7.35 -10.72
N MET A 68 4.64 -7.36 -11.98
CA MET A 68 3.22 -7.25 -12.37
C MET A 68 2.45 -8.57 -12.27
N PHE A 69 3.15 -9.71 -12.44
CA PHE A 69 2.57 -11.06 -12.42
C PHE A 69 3.03 -11.89 -11.20
N ALA A 70 3.65 -11.26 -10.19
CA ALA A 70 3.90 -11.92 -8.91
C ALA A 70 2.54 -12.16 -8.22
N GLU A 71 2.20 -13.43 -8.02
CA GLU A 71 1.06 -13.89 -7.22
C GLU A 71 1.39 -13.87 -5.72
#